data_AF-A0A2D7TXJ2-F1
#
_entry.id   AF-A0A2D7TXJ2-F1
#
_cell.length_a   1.000
_cell.length_b   1.000
_cell.length_c   1.000
_cell.angle_alpha   90.00
_cell.angle_beta   90.00
_cell.angle_gamma   90.00
#
_symmetry.space_group_name_H-M   'P 1'
#
loop_
_entity.id
_entity.type
_entity.pdbx_description
1 polymer ?
#
loop_
_entity_poly.entity_id
_entity_poly.type
_entity_poly.pdbx_seq_one_letter_code
_entity_poly.pdbx_strand_id
1 'polypeptide(L)'
;MLWAKKQLYLTLWCIILLFTSCIGTIDTQNDVFVKDKISQITAQNPESHIELLFYKHFNHIARNTPISANYMLTYSLDVSNTQTLSVTQNSSNLKNTSVTVEFKLKNTRTGQLIHQGSISSEATSGAVSGLYAQEQSEKFAQERLAILLAQRVYQNLYLYFLENPDS
;
A
#
# COMPACT_ATOMS: atom_id res chain seq x y z
N MET A 1 -23.37 55.45 4.35
CA MET A 1 -22.17 54.62 4.61
C MET A 1 -22.45 53.22 5.20
N LEU A 2 -23.57 52.99 5.90
CA LEU A 2 -23.90 51.66 6.47
C LEU A 2 -24.33 50.59 5.44
N TRP A 3 -24.89 50.99 4.30
CA TRP A 3 -25.39 50.07 3.27
C TRP A 3 -24.25 49.39 2.48
N ALA A 4 -23.19 50.15 2.15
CA ALA A 4 -22.00 49.62 1.48
C ALA A 4 -21.24 48.60 2.34
N LYS A 5 -21.17 48.79 3.67
CA LYS A 5 -20.57 47.81 4.59
C LYS A 5 -21.37 46.51 4.66
N LYS A 6 -22.71 46.60 4.62
CA LYS A 6 -23.60 45.44 4.63
C LYS A 6 -23.51 44.63 3.33
N GLN A 7 -23.34 45.31 2.20
CA GLN A 7 -23.14 44.71 0.88
C GLN A 7 -21.78 44.01 0.77
N LEU A 8 -20.73 44.57 1.38
CA LEU A 8 -19.39 43.99 1.44
C LEU A 8 -19.31 42.77 2.38
N TYR A 9 -20.08 42.76 3.47
CA TYR A 9 -20.22 41.56 4.32
C TYR A 9 -20.99 40.43 3.63
N LEU A 10 -22.01 40.77 2.83
CA LEU A 10 -22.80 39.79 2.08
C LEU A 10 -21.97 39.10 0.99
N THR A 11 -21.13 39.85 0.27
CA THR A 11 -20.24 39.27 -0.74
C THR A 11 -19.13 38.43 -0.13
N LEU A 12 -18.58 38.83 1.02
CA LEU A 12 -17.59 38.05 1.76
C LEU A 12 -18.18 36.71 2.25
N TRP A 13 -19.44 36.70 2.68
CA TRP A 13 -20.11 35.47 3.14
C TRP A 13 -20.41 34.50 1.99
N CYS A 14 -20.79 35.01 0.81
CA CYS A 14 -20.95 34.18 -0.39
C CYS A 14 -19.63 33.56 -0.89
N ILE A 15 -18.50 34.27 -0.76
CA ILE A 15 -17.19 33.73 -1.15
C ILE A 15 -16.78 32.58 -0.22
N ILE A 16 -17.05 32.69 1.09
CA ILE A 16 -16.74 31.62 2.06
C ILE A 16 -17.58 30.35 1.80
N LEU A 17 -18.82 30.50 1.32
CA LEU A 17 -19.71 29.38 0.95
C LEU A 17 -19.29 28.63 -0.33
N LEU A 18 -18.48 29.24 -1.20
CA LEU A 18 -17.98 28.60 -2.41
C LEU A 18 -16.69 27.79 -2.19
N PHE A 19 -16.02 27.94 -1.05
CA PHE A 19 -14.80 27.19 -0.71
C PHE A 19 -15.05 25.92 0.11
N THR A 20 -16.30 25.58 0.44
CA THR A 20 -16.65 24.40 1.26
C THR A 20 -17.03 23.14 0.48
N SER A 21 -16.97 23.14 -0.86
CA SER A 21 -17.36 21.98 -1.67
C SER A 21 -16.17 21.27 -2.34
N CYS A 22 -15.24 20.76 -1.53
CA CYS A 22 -14.44 19.58 -1.90
C CYS A 22 -15.05 18.33 -1.25
N ILE A 23 -16.34 18.08 -1.47
CA ILE A 23 -16.93 16.79 -1.12
C ILE A 23 -16.80 15.92 -2.36
N GLY A 24 -15.73 15.12 -2.41
CA GLY A 24 -15.63 14.05 -3.40
C GLY A 24 -16.77 13.06 -3.14
N THR A 25 -17.71 12.96 -4.07
CA THR A 25 -18.74 11.93 -4.04
C THR A 25 -18.05 10.58 -4.26
N ILE A 26 -17.99 9.77 -3.20
CA ILE A 26 -17.51 8.39 -3.30
C ILE A 26 -18.57 7.62 -4.09
N ASP A 27 -18.16 7.06 -5.23
CA ASP A 27 -18.99 6.12 -6.00
C ASP A 27 -19.11 4.81 -5.22
N THR A 28 -20.20 4.70 -4.45
CA THR A 28 -20.42 3.61 -3.49
C THR A 28 -20.70 2.28 -4.18
N GLN A 29 -21.17 2.26 -5.43
CA GLN A 29 -21.46 1.02 -6.14
C GLN A 29 -20.18 0.32 -6.61
N ASN A 30 -19.26 1.09 -7.20
CA ASN A 30 -17.96 0.57 -7.62
C ASN A 30 -17.10 0.11 -6.44
N ASP A 31 -17.15 0.82 -5.31
CA ASP A 31 -16.44 0.41 -4.07
C ASP A 31 -16.93 -0.95 -3.53
N VAL A 32 -18.24 -1.19 -3.53
CA VAL A 32 -18.82 -2.47 -3.09
C VAL A 32 -18.42 -3.62 -4.02
N PHE A 33 -18.49 -3.40 -5.34
CA PHE A 33 -18.12 -4.40 -6.34
C PHE A 33 -16.65 -4.83 -6.21
N VAL A 34 -15.73 -3.86 -6.12
CA VAL A 34 -14.29 -4.17 -6.04
C VAL A 34 -13.96 -4.85 -4.72
N LYS A 35 -14.58 -4.43 -3.61
CA LYS A 35 -14.40 -5.09 -2.31
C LYS A 35 -14.88 -6.53 -2.33
N ASP A 36 -15.98 -6.83 -3.02
CA ASP A 36 -16.45 -8.20 -3.20
C ASP A 36 -15.42 -9.04 -3.95
N LYS A 37 -14.92 -8.56 -5.09
CA LYS A 37 -13.87 -9.24 -5.88
C LYS A 37 -12.60 -9.50 -5.08
N ILE A 38 -12.11 -8.51 -4.32
CA ILE A 38 -10.91 -8.65 -3.50
C ILE A 38 -11.13 -9.61 -2.33
N SER A 39 -12.32 -9.64 -1.74
CA SER A 39 -12.65 -10.56 -0.65
C SER A 39 -12.58 -12.04 -1.08
N GLN A 40 -12.66 -12.32 -2.38
CA GLN A 40 -12.57 -13.66 -2.97
C GLN A 40 -11.14 -14.08 -3.31
N ILE A 41 -10.13 -13.25 -3.00
CA ILE A 41 -8.71 -13.54 -3.24
C ILE A 41 -8.14 -14.34 -2.09
N THR A 42 -7.62 -15.53 -2.38
CA THR A 42 -6.82 -16.33 -1.45
C THR A 42 -5.34 -16.13 -1.73
N ALA A 43 -4.61 -15.63 -0.74
CA ALA A 43 -3.17 -15.49 -0.82
C ALA A 43 -2.46 -16.83 -0.55
N GLN A 44 -1.36 -17.11 -1.25
CA GLN A 44 -0.55 -18.30 -0.98
C GLN A 44 0.00 -18.29 0.45
N ASN A 45 0.26 -19.48 0.98
CA ASN A 45 0.88 -19.62 2.29
C ASN A 45 2.29 -19.01 2.28
N PRO A 46 2.66 -18.27 3.33
CA PRO A 46 3.97 -17.66 3.44
C PRO A 46 5.06 -18.70 3.78
N GLU A 47 6.25 -18.53 3.23
CA GLU A 47 7.43 -19.37 3.51
C GLU A 47 8.42 -18.66 4.45
N SER A 48 8.43 -17.33 4.47
CA SER A 48 9.31 -16.52 5.33
C SER A 48 8.56 -15.66 6.37
N HIS A 49 9.29 -15.15 7.37
CA HIS A 49 8.73 -14.23 8.37
C HIS A 49 8.18 -12.93 7.74
N ILE A 50 8.90 -12.39 6.75
CA ILE A 50 8.52 -11.17 6.04
C ILE A 50 7.26 -11.42 5.20
N GLU A 51 7.18 -12.57 4.53
CA GLU A 51 5.98 -12.99 3.82
C GLU A 51 4.80 -13.24 4.76
N LEU A 52 5.03 -13.76 5.97
CA LEU A 52 3.97 -13.94 6.95
C LEU A 52 3.36 -12.60 7.39
N LEU A 53 4.18 -11.57 7.57
CA LEU A 53 3.71 -10.22 7.89
C LEU A 53 2.91 -9.63 6.73
N PHE A 54 3.41 -9.78 5.50
CA PHE A 54 2.68 -9.41 4.29
C PHE A 54 1.32 -10.13 4.21
N TYR A 55 1.31 -11.46 4.35
CA TYR A 55 0.12 -12.32 4.32
C TYR A 55 -0.94 -11.88 5.34
N LYS A 56 -0.52 -11.69 6.60
CA LYS A 56 -1.43 -11.28 7.68
C LYS A 56 -2.04 -9.92 7.39
N HIS A 57 -1.20 -8.96 6.97
CA HIS A 57 -1.67 -7.61 6.71
C HIS A 57 -2.58 -7.56 5.48
N PHE A 58 -2.21 -8.23 4.39
CA PHE A 58 -3.00 -8.33 3.17
C PHE A 58 -4.38 -8.94 3.44
N ASN A 59 -4.45 -10.08 4.14
CA ASN A 59 -5.73 -10.71 4.45
C ASN A 59 -6.59 -9.86 5.40
N HIS A 60 -5.96 -9.13 6.32
CA HIS A 60 -6.66 -8.21 7.21
C HIS A 60 -7.34 -7.06 6.42
N ILE A 61 -6.62 -6.43 5.49
CA ILE A 61 -7.17 -5.32 4.69
C ILE A 61 -8.15 -5.79 3.60
N ALA A 62 -7.90 -6.96 3.01
CA ALA A 62 -8.79 -7.57 2.01
C ALA A 62 -10.12 -8.04 2.60
N ARG A 63 -10.24 -8.10 3.93
CA ARG A 63 -11.42 -8.62 4.66
C ARG A 63 -11.87 -9.97 4.08
N ASN A 64 -10.90 -10.83 3.79
CA ASN A 64 -11.14 -12.11 3.15
C ASN A 64 -12.07 -12.96 4.03
N THR A 65 -13.35 -13.00 3.68
CA THR A 65 -14.34 -13.92 4.24
C THR A 65 -14.47 -15.07 3.25
N PRO A 66 -14.02 -16.28 3.59
CA PRO A 66 -13.85 -17.39 2.64
C PRO A 66 -15.19 -18.05 2.27
N ILE A 67 -16.12 -17.29 1.73
CA ILE A 67 -17.41 -17.81 1.23
C ILE A 67 -17.23 -18.39 -0.18
N SER A 68 -16.31 -17.84 -0.99
CA SER A 68 -15.90 -18.41 -2.29
C SER A 68 -14.54 -17.87 -2.75
N ALA A 69 -13.51 -18.73 -2.82
CA ALA A 69 -12.17 -18.38 -3.29
C ALA A 69 -12.05 -18.51 -4.83
N ASN A 70 -12.32 -17.43 -5.55
CA ASN A 70 -12.28 -17.41 -7.02
C ASN A 70 -10.92 -17.02 -7.60
N TYR A 71 -10.08 -16.38 -6.78
CA TYR A 71 -8.79 -15.87 -7.20
C TYR A 71 -7.69 -16.34 -6.27
N MET A 72 -6.52 -16.61 -6.83
CA MET A 72 -5.32 -17.00 -6.08
C MET A 72 -4.21 -15.97 -6.31
N LEU A 73 -3.72 -15.39 -5.21
CA LEU A 73 -2.60 -14.47 -5.19
C LEU A 73 -1.31 -15.21 -4.81
N THR A 74 -0.43 -15.39 -5.77
CA THR A 74 0.95 -15.87 -5.60
C THR A 74 1.86 -14.66 -5.45
N TYR A 75 2.79 -14.69 -4.50
CA TYR A 75 3.71 -13.57 -4.26
C TYR A 75 5.08 -14.07 -3.77
N SER A 76 6.13 -13.28 -3.98
CA SER A 76 7.48 -13.49 -3.46
C SER A 76 8.02 -12.16 -2.97
N LEU A 77 8.66 -12.15 -1.79
CA LEU A 77 9.27 -10.94 -1.23
C LEU A 77 10.79 -11.07 -1.19
N ASP A 78 11.48 -10.20 -1.92
CA ASP A 78 12.93 -10.11 -1.96
C ASP A 78 13.42 -8.92 -1.15
N VAL A 79 14.37 -9.17 -0.26
CA VAL A 79 14.94 -8.16 0.64
C VAL A 79 16.39 -7.90 0.25
N SER A 80 16.75 -6.62 0.11
CA SER A 80 18.10 -6.17 -0.19
C SER A 80 18.54 -5.09 0.80
N ASN A 81 19.71 -5.27 1.39
CA ASN A 81 20.24 -4.39 2.43
C ASN A 81 21.58 -3.80 1.94
N THR A 82 21.61 -2.54 1.54
CA THR A 82 22.82 -1.84 1.07
C THR A 82 23.30 -0.80 2.07
N GLN A 83 24.62 -0.61 2.21
CA GLN A 83 25.17 0.53 2.96
C GLN A 83 25.06 1.80 2.11
N THR A 84 24.64 2.90 2.69
CA THR A 84 24.62 4.19 1.98
C THR A 84 26.04 4.76 1.93
N LEU A 85 26.45 5.32 0.78
CA LEU A 85 27.81 5.83 0.60
C LEU A 85 28.09 7.00 1.54
N SER A 86 29.24 6.98 2.22
CA SER A 86 29.72 8.10 3.04
C SER A 86 30.71 8.99 2.29
N VAL A 87 30.76 10.27 2.70
CA VAL A 87 31.77 11.23 2.25
C VAL A 87 33.10 10.95 2.94
N THR A 88 34.19 11.18 2.20
CA THR A 88 35.61 10.91 2.46
C THR A 88 36.00 10.86 3.95
N GLN A 89 36.56 9.71 4.35
CA GLN A 89 37.21 9.38 5.64
C GLN A 89 36.37 8.79 6.78
N ASN A 90 35.07 8.56 6.63
CA ASN A 90 34.31 7.82 7.64
C ASN A 90 33.38 6.80 6.98
N SER A 91 33.38 5.53 7.37
CA SER A 91 32.42 4.54 6.84
C SER A 91 31.00 4.87 7.33
N SER A 92 30.01 4.86 6.45
CA SER A 92 28.62 5.12 6.83
C SER A 92 28.04 3.95 7.62
N ASN A 93 27.48 4.23 8.80
CA ASN A 93 26.63 3.28 9.53
C ASN A 93 25.15 3.38 9.12
N LEU A 94 24.83 4.18 8.09
CA LEU A 94 23.48 4.29 7.54
C LEU A 94 23.24 3.14 6.55
N LYS A 95 22.15 2.42 6.77
CA LYS A 95 21.74 1.29 5.94
C LYS A 95 20.47 1.62 5.17
N ASN A 96 20.47 1.39 3.87
CA ASN A 96 19.27 1.37 3.06
C ASN A 96 18.74 -0.07 2.95
N THR A 97 17.49 -0.27 3.34
CA THR A 97 16.76 -1.54 3.20
C THR A 97 15.74 -1.36 2.10
N SER A 98 15.78 -2.21 1.08
CA SER A 98 14.79 -2.24 0.01
C SER A 98 14.12 -3.60 -0.04
N VAL A 99 12.80 -3.60 -0.08
CA VAL A 99 11.97 -4.80 -0.22
C VAL A 99 11.19 -4.69 -1.52
N THR A 100 11.22 -5.76 -2.31
CA THR A 100 10.45 -5.87 -3.56
C THR A 100 9.47 -7.02 -3.43
N VAL A 101 8.21 -6.78 -3.77
CA VAL A 101 7.20 -7.84 -3.90
C VAL A 101 6.90 -8.07 -5.37
N GLU A 102 7.11 -9.29 -5.84
CA GLU A 102 6.57 -9.77 -7.10
C GLU A 102 5.27 -10.51 -6.82
N PHE A 103 4.21 -10.21 -7.58
CA PHE A 103 2.90 -10.84 -7.36
C PHE A 103 2.21 -11.21 -8.66
N LYS A 104 1.39 -12.26 -8.60
CA LYS A 104 0.57 -12.78 -9.69
C LYS A 104 -0.80 -13.17 -9.16
N LEU A 105 -1.84 -12.65 -9.79
CA LEU A 105 -3.24 -12.99 -9.52
C LEU A 105 -3.76 -13.91 -10.63
N LYS A 106 -4.26 -15.08 -10.25
CA LYS A 106 -4.84 -16.06 -11.17
C LYS A 106 -6.29 -16.37 -10.82
N ASN A 107 -7.10 -16.66 -11.83
CA ASN A 107 -8.43 -17.23 -11.63
C ASN A 107 -8.27 -18.70 -11.22
N THR A 108 -8.84 -19.10 -10.08
CA THR A 108 -8.71 -20.48 -9.57
C THR A 108 -9.45 -21.50 -10.45
N ARG A 109 -10.54 -21.09 -11.12
CA ARG A 109 -11.36 -21.96 -11.97
C ARG A 109 -10.75 -22.17 -13.35
N THR A 110 -10.25 -21.12 -13.99
CA THR A 110 -9.71 -21.20 -15.36
C THR A 110 -8.18 -21.33 -15.41
N GLY A 111 -7.48 -21.04 -14.31
CA GLY A 111 -6.02 -20.97 -14.27
C GLY A 111 -5.43 -19.76 -15.00
N GLN A 112 -6.27 -18.89 -15.56
CA GLN A 112 -5.84 -17.73 -16.33
C GLN A 112 -5.16 -16.69 -15.42
N LEU A 113 -4.05 -16.13 -15.89
CA LEU A 113 -3.42 -14.98 -15.28
C LEU A 113 -4.29 -13.74 -15.53
N ILE A 114 -4.72 -13.11 -14.45
CA ILE A 114 -5.58 -11.91 -14.47
C ILE A 114 -4.69 -10.67 -14.43
N HIS A 115 -3.77 -10.64 -13.46
CA HIS A 115 -2.91 -9.50 -13.23
C HIS A 115 -1.58 -9.93 -12.62
N GLN A 116 -0.54 -9.16 -12.85
CA GLN A 116 0.77 -9.36 -12.23
C GLN A 116 1.53 -8.05 -12.14
N GLY A 117 2.48 -7.98 -11.23
CA GLY A 117 3.33 -6.80 -11.11
C GLY A 117 4.49 -7.02 -10.15
N SER A 118 5.33 -5.99 -10.07
CA SER A 118 6.40 -5.88 -9.10
C SER A 118 6.34 -4.50 -8.45
N ILE A 119 6.39 -4.44 -7.12
CA ILE A 119 6.35 -3.19 -6.35
C ILE A 119 7.54 -3.21 -5.39
N SER A 120 8.40 -2.20 -5.48
CA SER A 120 9.50 -2.01 -4.55
C SER A 120 9.23 -0.85 -3.58
N SER A 121 9.83 -0.94 -2.41
CA SER A 121 9.87 0.15 -1.45
C SER A 121 11.14 0.09 -0.64
N GLU A 122 11.67 1.26 -0.29
CA GLU A 122 12.90 1.37 0.49
C GLU A 122 12.69 2.19 1.77
N ALA A 123 13.56 1.93 2.75
CA ALA A 123 13.65 2.66 4.00
C ALA A 123 15.10 2.74 4.46
N THR A 124 15.51 3.94 4.86
CA THR A 124 16.84 4.18 5.44
C THR A 124 16.78 4.07 6.95
N SER A 125 17.60 3.18 7.51
CA SER A 125 17.84 3.07 8.95
C SER A 125 18.92 4.07 9.39
N GLY A 126 18.69 4.70 10.54
CA GLY A 126 19.61 5.69 11.11
C GLY A 126 20.97 5.11 11.49
N ALA A 127 21.99 5.96 11.55
CA ALA A 127 23.34 5.57 11.93
C ALA A 127 23.38 5.26 13.44
N VAL A 128 23.39 3.97 13.78
CA VAL A 128 23.55 3.50 15.15
C VAL A 128 24.89 2.83 15.32
N SER A 129 25.55 3.04 16.47
CA SER A 129 26.95 2.65 16.69
C SER A 129 27.13 1.18 17.07
N GLY A 130 26.11 0.52 17.60
CA GLY A 130 26.17 -0.89 18.02
C GLY A 130 25.66 -1.85 16.95
N LEU A 131 26.37 -2.95 16.71
CA LEU A 131 26.01 -3.98 15.73
C LEU A 131 24.59 -4.53 15.96
N TYR A 132 24.26 -4.87 17.21
CA TYR A 132 22.92 -5.33 17.56
C TYR A 132 21.82 -4.30 17.23
N ALA A 133 22.09 -3.01 17.50
CA ALA A 133 21.15 -1.95 17.19
C ALA A 133 20.96 -1.76 15.67
N GLN A 134 22.03 -1.99 14.88
CA GLN A 134 21.95 -1.95 13.42
C GLN A 134 21.05 -3.09 12.90
N GLU A 135 21.33 -4.34 13.31
CA GLU A 135 20.54 -5.51 12.90
C GLU A 135 19.07 -5.37 13.29
N GLN A 136 18.80 -4.92 14.51
CA GLN A 136 17.43 -4.72 14.97
C GLN A 136 16.72 -3.61 14.18
N SER A 137 17.43 -2.53 13.83
CA SER A 137 16.88 -1.46 12.99
C SER A 137 16.62 -1.93 11.56
N GLU A 138 17.48 -2.75 10.97
CA GLU A 138 17.27 -3.35 9.65
C GLU A 138 16.04 -4.25 9.67
N LYS A 139 15.92 -5.13 10.69
CA LYS A 139 14.76 -6.00 10.85
C LYS A 139 13.46 -5.20 10.92
N PHE A 140 13.41 -4.15 11.75
CA PHE A 140 12.22 -3.29 11.83
C PHE A 140 11.90 -2.59 10.51
N ALA A 141 12.90 -2.17 9.74
CA ALA A 141 12.70 -1.59 8.42
C ALA A 141 12.05 -2.62 7.47
N GLN A 142 12.56 -3.85 7.44
CA GLN A 142 12.03 -4.94 6.62
C GLN A 142 10.57 -5.26 6.97
N GLU A 143 10.25 -5.40 8.26
CA GLU A 143 8.89 -5.69 8.74
C GLU A 143 7.90 -4.59 8.35
N ARG A 144 8.30 -3.32 8.52
CA ARG A 144 7.48 -2.17 8.13
C ARG A 144 7.26 -2.12 6.61
N LEU A 145 8.30 -2.40 5.82
CA LEU A 145 8.20 -2.40 4.36
C LEU A 145 7.29 -3.54 3.88
N ALA A 146 7.33 -4.72 4.51
CA ALA A 146 6.42 -5.82 4.19
C ALA A 146 4.94 -5.44 4.34
N ILE A 147 4.61 -4.77 5.45
CA ILE A 147 3.26 -4.26 5.73
C ILE A 147 2.86 -3.21 4.69
N LEU A 148 3.75 -2.26 4.38
CA LEU A 148 3.50 -1.21 3.39
C LEU A 148 3.27 -1.80 2.00
N LEU A 149 4.06 -2.81 1.61
CA LEU A 149 3.91 -3.49 0.33
C LEU A 149 2.58 -4.25 0.24
N ALA A 150 2.12 -4.89 1.32
CA ALA A 150 0.78 -5.50 1.35
C ALA A 150 -0.32 -4.49 1.05
N GLN A 151 -0.24 -3.28 1.63
CA GLN A 151 -1.18 -2.20 1.34
C GLN A 151 -1.10 -1.74 -0.13
N ARG A 152 0.11 -1.60 -0.67
CA ARG A 152 0.31 -1.19 -2.07
C ARG A 152 -0.19 -2.23 -3.07
N VAL A 153 0.04 -3.52 -2.80
CA VAL A 153 -0.50 -4.61 -3.62
C VAL A 153 -2.02 -4.59 -3.57
N TYR A 154 -2.64 -4.45 -2.40
CA TYR A 154 -4.09 -4.30 -2.29
C TYR A 154 -4.62 -3.12 -3.11
N GLN A 155 -3.99 -1.95 -3.01
CA GLN A 155 -4.37 -0.77 -3.78
C GLN A 155 -4.23 -1.00 -5.29
N ASN A 156 -3.16 -1.68 -5.71
CA ASN A 156 -2.94 -2.01 -7.11
C ASN A 156 -4.03 -2.96 -7.64
N LEU A 157 -4.39 -3.99 -6.87
CA LEU A 157 -5.49 -4.89 -7.20
C LEU A 157 -6.84 -4.17 -7.22
N TYR A 158 -7.06 -3.26 -6.27
CA TYR A 158 -8.25 -2.43 -6.20
C TYR A 158 -8.42 -1.57 -7.46
N LEU A 159 -7.35 -0.89 -7.88
CA LEU A 159 -7.34 -0.10 -9.12
C LEU A 159 -7.55 -0.99 -10.35
N TYR A 160 -6.93 -2.16 -10.40
CA TYR A 160 -7.12 -3.10 -11.51
C TYR A 160 -8.59 -3.50 -11.70
N PHE A 161 -9.30 -3.85 -10.62
CA PHE A 161 -10.71 -4.21 -10.70
C PHE A 161 -11.64 -3.02 -10.96
N LEU A 162 -11.23 -1.80 -10.57
CA LEU A 162 -11.93 -0.58 -10.98
C LEU A 162 -11.81 -0.34 -12.50
N GLU A 163 -10.63 -0.56 -13.07
CA GLU A 163 -10.37 -0.36 -14.49
C GLU A 163 -10.95 -1.50 -15.35
N ASN A 164 -11.07 -2.71 -14.80
CA ASN A 164 -11.48 -3.92 -15.50
C ASN A 164 -12.66 -4.61 -14.80
N PRO A 165 -13.89 -4.04 -14.82
CA PRO A 165 -15.04 -4.60 -14.11
C PRO A 165 -15.49 -5.96 -14.64
N ASP A 166 -15.17 -6.31 -15.89
CA ASP A 166 -15.59 -7.57 -16.52
C ASP A 166 -14.64 -8.76 -16.24
N SER A 167 -13.58 -8.54 -15.44
CA SER A 167 -12.52 -9.53 -15.16
C SER A 167 -12.81 -10.53 -14.04
#